data_AF-A0A950VJS6-F1
#
_entry.id   AF-A0A950VJS6-F1
#
_cell.length_a   1.000
_cell.length_b   1.000
_cell.length_c   1.000
_cell.angle_alpha   90.00
_cell.angle_beta   90.00
_cell.angle_gamma   90.00
#
_symmetry.space_group_name_H-M   'P 1'
#
loop_
_entity.id
_entity.type
_entity.pdbx_description
1 polymer ?
#
loop_
_entity_poly.entity_id
_entity_poly.type
_entity_poly.pdbx_seq_one_letter_code
_entity_poly.pdbx_strand_id
1 'polypeptide(L)'
;MAEITLAKALKVKNRLTGRLAKVQADIQAYNSVPQGQADQVNVPALMQTRAELVGALVGLKTAINDANREIQRDIYDLAEKKATAQFLAGVNTRHGPQPPVYPSTIEVTYVAALKKADVDRLVAGLEKEIDQLQDRLDQFNHDHRIEVDGRTLELAS
;
A
#
# COMPACT_ATOMS: atom_id res chain seq x y z
N MET A 1 -6.00 -24.79 -12.05
CA MET A 1 -6.24 -23.94 -10.87
C MET A 1 -5.39 -24.45 -9.72
N ALA A 2 -4.82 -23.56 -8.93
CA ALA A 2 -4.07 -23.86 -7.73
C ALA A 2 -4.68 -23.09 -6.55
N GLU A 3 -4.83 -23.75 -5.42
CA GLU A 3 -5.38 -23.15 -4.21
C GLU A 3 -4.24 -22.60 -3.33
N ILE A 4 -4.33 -21.33 -2.94
CA ILE A 4 -3.34 -20.68 -2.07
C ILE A 4 -4.04 -19.83 -1.01
N THR A 5 -3.38 -19.57 0.11
CA THR A 5 -3.89 -18.60 1.09
C THR A 5 -3.91 -17.19 0.52
N LEU A 6 -4.84 -16.35 0.99
CA LEU A 6 -4.92 -14.94 0.61
C LEU A 6 -3.63 -14.19 0.95
N ALA A 7 -2.99 -14.51 2.08
CA ALA A 7 -1.66 -14.02 2.43
C ALA A 7 -0.59 -14.38 1.38
N LYS A 8 -0.60 -15.61 0.87
CA LYS A 8 0.30 -16.03 -0.22
C LYS A 8 -0.04 -15.31 -1.52
N ALA A 9 -1.32 -15.11 -1.83
CA ALA A 9 -1.77 -14.36 -3.01
C ALA A 9 -1.29 -12.91 -3.00
N LEU A 10 -1.37 -12.24 -1.84
CA LEU A 10 -0.85 -10.88 -1.66
C LEU A 10 0.67 -10.81 -1.89
N LYS A 11 1.42 -11.80 -1.40
CA LYS A 11 2.87 -11.90 -1.65
C LYS A 11 3.18 -12.12 -3.14
N VAL A 12 2.45 -13.02 -3.80
CA VAL A 12 2.56 -13.28 -5.25
C VAL A 12 2.27 -12.00 -6.05
N LYS A 13 1.23 -11.24 -5.69
CA LYS A 13 0.89 -9.95 -6.31
C LYS A 13 2.05 -8.95 -6.25
N ASN A 14 2.70 -8.84 -5.09
CA ASN A 14 3.82 -7.92 -4.89
C ASN A 14 5.04 -8.35 -5.74
N ARG A 15 5.34 -9.65 -5.80
CA ARG A 15 6.41 -10.19 -6.66
C ARG A 15 6.15 -9.92 -8.14
N LEU A 16 4.93 -10.20 -8.62
CA LEU A 16 4.54 -9.95 -10.00
C LEU A 16 4.62 -8.46 -10.35
N THR A 17 4.24 -7.58 -9.42
CA THR A 17 4.34 -6.12 -9.60
C THR A 17 5.81 -5.68 -9.69
N GLY A 18 6.69 -6.21 -8.85
CA GLY A 18 8.13 -5.95 -8.92
C GLY A 18 8.77 -6.46 -10.22
N ARG A 19 8.41 -7.67 -10.66
CA ARG A 19 8.89 -8.23 -11.93
C ARG A 19 8.38 -7.43 -13.13
N LEU A 20 7.12 -7.01 -13.11
CA LEU A 20 6.54 -6.15 -14.12
C LEU A 20 7.28 -4.81 -14.19
N ALA A 21 7.56 -4.17 -13.06
CA ALA A 21 8.31 -2.92 -13.01
C ALA A 21 9.71 -3.06 -13.62
N LYS A 22 10.40 -4.17 -13.33
CA LYS A 22 11.70 -4.47 -13.95
C LYS A 22 11.60 -4.63 -15.47
N VAL A 23 10.68 -5.46 -15.95
CA VAL A 23 10.46 -5.67 -17.39
C VAL A 23 10.13 -4.35 -18.09
N GLN A 24 9.32 -3.49 -17.46
CA GLN A 24 9.00 -2.17 -18.00
C GLN A 24 10.21 -1.24 -18.03
N ALA A 25 11.05 -1.24 -17.00
CA ALA A 25 12.29 -0.48 -16.98
C ALA A 25 13.26 -0.93 -18.08
N ASP A 26 13.41 -2.25 -18.26
CA ASP A 26 14.26 -2.82 -19.31
C ASP A 26 13.73 -2.45 -20.71
N ILE A 27 12.42 -2.54 -20.94
CA ILE A 27 11.81 -2.09 -22.21
C ILE A 27 12.09 -0.59 -22.44
N GLN A 28 11.89 0.25 -21.44
CA GLN A 28 12.12 1.70 -21.56
C GLN A 28 13.59 2.04 -21.84
N ALA A 29 14.52 1.32 -21.20
CA ALA A 29 15.95 1.56 -21.35
C ALA A 29 16.50 1.06 -22.70
N TYR A 30 16.02 -0.10 -23.17
CA TYR A 30 16.62 -0.80 -24.33
C TYR A 30 15.83 -0.67 -25.64
N ASN A 31 14.67 0.00 -25.64
CA ASN A 31 13.88 0.20 -26.87
C ASN A 31 14.61 1.05 -27.93
N SER A 32 15.53 1.92 -27.51
CA SER A 32 16.35 2.73 -28.42
C SER A 32 17.77 2.83 -27.87
N VAL A 33 18.71 2.14 -28.51
CA VAL A 33 20.12 2.06 -28.11
C VAL A 33 21.03 2.25 -29.33
N PRO A 34 22.31 2.64 -29.13
CA PRO A 34 23.28 2.69 -30.22
C PRO A 34 23.38 1.35 -30.94
N GLN A 35 23.66 1.36 -32.25
CA GLN A 35 23.67 0.15 -33.09
C GLN A 35 24.55 -0.98 -32.52
N GLY A 36 25.69 -0.66 -31.89
CA GLY A 36 26.56 -1.66 -31.25
C GLY A 36 25.98 -2.33 -29.99
N GLN A 37 24.82 -1.90 -29.52
CA GLN A 37 24.12 -2.43 -28.34
C GLN A 37 22.74 -3.01 -28.67
N ALA A 38 22.33 -2.98 -29.95
CA ALA A 38 20.97 -3.37 -30.37
C ALA A 38 20.61 -4.83 -30.02
N ASP A 39 21.59 -5.72 -29.93
CA ASP A 39 21.38 -7.15 -29.64
C ASP A 39 21.52 -7.50 -28.15
N GLN A 40 21.72 -6.52 -27.26
CA GLN A 40 21.90 -6.78 -25.83
C GLN A 40 20.61 -7.26 -25.15
N VAL A 41 19.45 -6.77 -25.61
CA VAL A 41 18.15 -7.06 -25.00
C VAL A 41 17.09 -7.24 -26.08
N ASN A 42 16.36 -8.36 -26.03
CA ASN A 42 15.24 -8.61 -26.94
C ASN A 42 13.96 -7.93 -26.43
N VAL A 43 13.78 -6.66 -26.80
CA VAL A 43 12.61 -5.85 -26.41
C VAL A 43 11.27 -6.46 -26.88
N PRO A 44 11.13 -7.02 -28.10
CA PRO A 44 9.91 -7.73 -28.50
C PRO A 44 9.53 -8.89 -27.56
N ALA A 45 10.50 -9.69 -27.11
CA ALA A 45 10.25 -10.77 -26.15
C ALA A 45 9.86 -10.24 -24.76
N LEU A 46 10.46 -9.13 -24.33
CA LEU A 46 10.07 -8.45 -23.09
C LEU A 46 8.63 -7.90 -23.18
N MET A 47 8.20 -7.42 -24.34
CA MET A 47 6.81 -6.98 -24.55
C MET A 47 5.80 -8.13 -24.41
N GLN A 48 6.13 -9.33 -24.89
CA GLN A 48 5.31 -10.53 -24.67
C GLN A 48 5.28 -10.91 -23.18
N THR A 49 6.44 -10.93 -22.53
CA THR A 49 6.56 -11.19 -21.08
C THR A 49 5.73 -10.19 -20.27
N ARG A 50 5.74 -8.91 -20.66
CA ARG A 50 4.93 -7.87 -20.03
C ARG A 50 3.44 -8.18 -20.15
N ALA A 51 2.97 -8.58 -21.32
CA ALA A 51 1.56 -8.91 -21.54
C ALA A 51 1.10 -10.09 -20.66
N GLU A 52 1.93 -11.13 -20.55
CA GLU A 52 1.68 -12.28 -19.66
C GLU A 52 1.61 -11.87 -18.19
N LEU A 53 2.58 -11.07 -17.72
CA LEU A 53 2.59 -10.56 -16.35
C LEU A 53 1.37 -9.70 -16.03
N VAL A 54 0.92 -8.88 -16.99
CA VAL A 54 -0.31 -8.08 -16.84
C VAL A 54 -1.53 -8.98 -16.75
N GLY A 55 -1.66 -9.98 -17.62
CA GLY A 55 -2.77 -10.94 -17.57
C GLY A 55 -2.84 -11.69 -16.24
N ALA A 56 -1.70 -12.18 -15.76
CA ALA A 56 -1.58 -12.84 -14.46
C ALA A 56 -1.96 -11.92 -13.30
N LEU A 57 -1.52 -10.64 -13.33
CA LEU A 57 -1.89 -9.65 -12.33
C LEU A 57 -3.38 -9.31 -12.34
N VAL A 58 -4.02 -9.24 -13.51
CA VAL A 58 -5.46 -9.01 -13.61
C VAL A 58 -6.22 -10.16 -12.95
N GLY A 59 -5.92 -11.41 -13.32
CA GLY A 59 -6.57 -12.58 -12.73
C GLY A 59 -6.40 -12.64 -11.21
N LEU A 60 -5.18 -12.40 -10.73
CA LEU A 60 -4.89 -12.41 -9.30
C LEU A 60 -5.60 -11.28 -8.54
N LYS A 61 -5.66 -10.08 -9.10
CA LYS A 61 -6.38 -8.94 -8.49
C LYS A 61 -7.87 -9.22 -8.39
N THR A 62 -8.46 -9.82 -9.42
CA THR A 62 -9.88 -10.21 -9.39
C THR A 62 -10.15 -11.22 -8.28
N ALA A 63 -9.35 -12.30 -8.21
CA ALA A 63 -9.51 -13.32 -7.17
C ALA A 63 -9.33 -12.77 -5.75
N ILE A 64 -8.32 -11.90 -5.53
CA ILE A 64 -8.12 -11.21 -4.24
C ILE A 64 -9.31 -10.30 -3.91
N ASN A 65 -9.81 -9.55 -4.89
CA ASN A 65 -10.92 -8.63 -4.67
C ASN A 65 -12.21 -9.36 -4.30
N ASP A 66 -12.47 -10.50 -4.93
CA ASP A 66 -13.65 -11.31 -4.62
C ASP A 66 -13.57 -11.92 -3.22
N ALA A 67 -12.39 -12.41 -2.81
CA ALA A 67 -12.17 -12.87 -1.43
C ALA A 67 -12.27 -11.74 -0.40
N ASN A 68 -11.81 -10.54 -0.74
CA ASN A 68 -11.86 -9.39 0.14
C ASN A 68 -13.29 -8.87 0.38
N ARG A 69 -14.30 -9.26 -0.42
CA ARG A 69 -15.68 -8.76 -0.25
C ARG A 69 -16.23 -9.01 1.15
N GLU A 70 -15.86 -10.13 1.77
CA GLU A 70 -16.34 -10.51 3.11
C GLU A 70 -15.83 -9.56 4.20
N ILE A 71 -14.58 -9.13 4.09
CA ILE A 71 -13.90 -8.24 5.05
C ILE A 71 -13.74 -6.80 4.54
N GLN A 72 -14.42 -6.46 3.44
CA GLN A 72 -14.23 -5.19 2.75
C GLN A 72 -14.51 -3.99 3.66
N ARG A 73 -15.50 -4.11 4.54
CA ARG A 73 -15.81 -3.10 5.55
C ARG A 73 -14.66 -2.89 6.52
N ASP A 74 -14.07 -3.96 7.05
CA ASP A 74 -12.95 -3.88 7.98
C ASP A 74 -11.71 -3.27 7.31
N ILE A 75 -11.48 -3.56 6.01
CA ILE A 75 -10.41 -2.93 5.22
C ILE A 75 -10.62 -1.41 5.13
N TYR A 76 -11.84 -0.96 4.81
CA TYR A 76 -12.13 0.47 4.74
C TYR A 76 -12.09 1.15 6.10
N ASP A 77 -12.62 0.51 7.14
CA ASP A 77 -12.58 1.04 8.51
C ASP A 77 -11.14 1.22 8.99
N LEU A 78 -10.26 0.25 8.71
CA LEU A 78 -8.83 0.38 8.98
C LEU A 78 -8.20 1.59 8.25
N ALA A 79 -8.56 1.81 6.99
CA ALA A 79 -8.04 2.93 6.20
C ALA A 79 -8.49 4.28 6.77
N GLU A 80 -9.78 4.41 7.12
CA GLU A 80 -10.33 5.64 7.70
C GLU A 80 -9.77 5.93 9.10
N LYS A 81 -9.55 4.90 9.93
CA LYS A 81 -8.91 5.06 11.24
C LYS A 81 -7.46 5.52 11.11
N LYS A 82 -6.69 4.96 10.17
CA LYS A 82 -5.32 5.41 9.87
C LYS A 82 -5.30 6.86 9.38
N ALA A 83 -6.21 7.23 8.48
CA ALA A 83 -6.34 8.59 8.01
C ALA A 83 -6.69 9.56 9.15
N THR A 84 -7.61 9.16 10.05
CA THR A 84 -7.99 9.95 11.23
C THR A 84 -6.84 10.12 12.20
N ALA A 85 -6.08 9.06 12.48
CA ALA A 85 -4.89 9.14 13.34
C ALA A 85 -3.83 10.10 12.74
N GLN A 86 -3.60 10.02 11.43
CA GLN A 86 -2.70 10.94 10.73
C GLN A 86 -3.21 12.39 10.76
N PHE A 87 -4.51 12.60 10.58
CA PHE A 87 -5.13 13.91 10.70
C PHE A 87 -4.93 14.51 12.09
N LEU A 88 -5.23 13.74 13.14
CA LEU A 88 -5.08 14.16 14.54
C LEU A 88 -3.62 14.48 14.87
N ALA A 89 -2.67 13.67 14.40
CA ALA A 89 -1.23 13.94 14.56
C ALA A 89 -0.80 15.27 13.91
N GLY A 90 -1.50 15.73 12.88
CA GLY A 90 -1.29 17.02 12.22
C GLY A 90 -2.01 18.21 12.86
N VAL A 91 -2.90 18.00 13.84
CA VAL A 91 -3.65 19.09 14.49
C VAL A 91 -2.72 19.97 15.30
N ASN A 92 -2.83 21.29 15.09
CA ASN A 92 -2.08 22.26 15.87
C ASN A 92 -2.61 22.30 17.32
N THR A 93 -1.74 21.95 18.27
CA THR A 93 -2.06 21.84 19.69
C THR A 93 -1.36 22.92 20.53
N ARG A 94 -0.88 23.99 19.90
CA ARG A 94 -0.21 25.11 20.59
C ARG A 94 -1.18 25.76 21.57
N HIS A 95 -0.81 25.77 22.85
CA HIS A 95 -1.62 26.32 23.93
C HIS A 95 -0.70 27.05 24.91
N GLY A 96 -1.11 28.25 25.31
CA GLY A 96 -0.35 29.11 26.21
C GLY A 96 0.40 30.25 25.50
N PRO A 97 1.12 31.07 26.28
CA PRO A 97 1.90 32.19 25.75
C PRO A 97 3.02 31.70 24.83
N GLN A 98 3.24 32.41 23.73
CA GLN A 98 4.37 32.17 22.83
C GLN A 98 5.22 33.43 22.73
N PRO A 99 6.56 33.29 22.80
CA PRO A 99 7.45 34.42 22.73
C PRO A 99 7.29 35.14 21.38
N PRO A 100 7.42 36.48 21.35
CA PRO A 100 7.37 37.25 20.13
C PRO A 100 8.41 36.76 19.10
N VAL A 101 7.96 36.53 17.87
CA VAL A 101 8.84 36.19 16.74
C VAL A 101 9.03 37.44 15.89
N TYR A 102 10.29 37.83 15.66
CA TYR A 102 10.65 39.02 14.89
C TYR A 102 9.95 39.03 13.51
N PRO A 103 9.34 40.15 13.07
CA PRO A 103 9.42 41.50 13.63
C PRO A 103 8.32 41.87 14.63
N SER A 104 7.46 40.92 15.05
CA SER A 104 6.40 41.20 16.03
C SER A 104 6.99 41.29 17.44
N THR A 105 6.67 42.35 18.17
CA THR A 105 7.03 42.54 19.60
C THR A 105 5.90 42.13 20.55
N ILE A 106 4.79 41.61 20.03
CA ILE A 106 3.59 41.27 20.81
C ILE A 106 3.63 39.79 21.18
N GLU A 107 3.51 39.49 22.47
CA GLU A 107 3.30 38.14 22.99
C GLU A 107 1.90 37.66 22.60
N VAL A 108 1.81 36.52 21.91
CA VAL A 108 0.54 35.94 21.48
C VAL A 108 0.23 34.74 22.37
N THR A 109 -0.90 34.79 23.07
CA THR A 109 -1.41 33.65 23.82
C THR A 109 -2.33 32.82 22.94
N TYR A 110 -1.94 31.58 22.66
CA TYR A 110 -2.75 30.65 21.89
C TYR A 110 -3.68 29.85 22.80
N VAL A 111 -4.92 29.65 22.37
CA VAL A 111 -5.88 28.78 23.05
C VAL A 111 -6.29 27.66 22.10
N ALA A 112 -5.70 26.48 22.28
CA ALA A 112 -6.17 25.27 21.61
C ALA A 112 -7.42 24.70 22.28
N ALA A 113 -8.43 24.35 21.47
CA ALA A 113 -9.60 23.59 21.91
C ALA A 113 -9.28 22.12 22.21
N LEU A 114 -8.34 21.56 21.45
CA LEU A 114 -7.75 20.24 21.70
C LEU A 114 -6.30 20.43 22.11
N LYS A 115 -5.96 20.09 23.34
CA LYS A 115 -4.59 20.15 23.81
C LYS A 115 -3.82 18.93 23.32
N LYS A 116 -2.49 19.02 23.40
CA LYS A 116 -1.60 17.91 23.01
C LYS A 116 -1.98 16.59 23.71
N ALA A 117 -2.24 16.64 25.01
CA ALA A 117 -2.65 15.48 25.79
C ALA A 117 -4.00 14.87 25.33
N ASP A 118 -4.93 15.67 24.83
CA ASP A 118 -6.21 15.19 24.32
C ASP A 118 -6.03 14.48 22.97
N VAL A 119 -5.26 15.10 22.07
CA VAL A 119 -4.89 14.51 20.78
C VAL A 119 -4.14 13.19 20.97
N ASP A 120 -3.16 13.13 21.87
CA ASP A 120 -2.37 11.93 22.11
C ASP A 120 -3.26 10.78 22.66
N ARG A 121 -4.25 11.08 23.50
CA ARG A 121 -5.23 10.09 23.97
C ARG A 121 -6.12 9.57 22.85
N LEU A 122 -6.60 10.45 21.98
CA LEU A 122 -7.43 10.07 20.84
C LEU A 122 -6.65 9.19 19.85
N VAL A 123 -5.40 9.57 19.55
CA VAL A 123 -4.50 8.78 18.69
C VAL A 123 -4.22 7.41 19.32
N ALA A 124 -3.89 7.34 20.61
CA ALA A 124 -3.65 6.07 21.29
C ALA A 124 -4.90 5.15 21.32
N GLY A 125 -6.10 5.72 21.38
CA GLY A 125 -7.35 4.98 21.23
C GLY A 125 -7.50 4.37 19.83
N LEU A 126 -7.27 5.19 18.79
CA LEU A 126 -7.31 4.75 17.41
C LEU A 126 -6.24 3.71 17.09
N GLU A 127 -5.03 3.83 17.63
CA GLU A 127 -3.94 2.86 17.45
C GLU A 127 -4.35 1.48 17.96
N LYS A 128 -5.00 1.39 19.13
CA LYS A 128 -5.50 0.11 19.65
C LYS A 128 -6.58 -0.51 18.76
N GLU A 129 -7.50 0.30 18.23
CA GLU A 129 -8.53 -0.18 17.32
C GLU A 129 -7.92 -0.63 15.97
N ILE A 130 -6.92 0.09 15.49
CA ILE A 130 -6.13 -0.25 14.29
C ILE A 130 -5.45 -1.60 14.49
N ASP A 131 -4.77 -1.82 15.62
CA ASP A 131 -4.07 -3.08 15.91
C ASP A 131 -5.05 -4.27 15.90
N GLN A 132 -6.19 -4.13 16.59
CA GLN A 132 -7.23 -5.18 16.61
C GLN A 132 -7.81 -5.47 15.22
N LEU A 133 -7.99 -4.45 14.39
CA LEU A 133 -8.42 -4.62 13.00
C LEU A 133 -7.36 -5.31 12.17
N GLN A 134 -6.08 -4.95 12.34
CA GLN A 134 -4.97 -5.58 11.64
C GLN A 134 -4.86 -7.07 11.99
N ASP A 135 -4.93 -7.42 13.27
CA ASP A 135 -4.88 -8.81 13.71
C ASP A 135 -6.01 -9.66 13.09
N ARG A 136 -7.25 -9.11 13.04
CA ARG A 136 -8.39 -9.77 12.39
C ARG A 136 -8.16 -9.98 10.90
N LEU A 137 -7.68 -8.95 10.20
CA LEU A 137 -7.40 -9.02 8.77
C LEU A 137 -6.26 -9.99 8.46
N ASP A 138 -5.22 -10.03 9.30
CA ASP A 138 -4.11 -10.95 9.13
C ASP A 138 -4.55 -12.41 9.38
N GLN A 139 -5.34 -12.66 10.42
CA GLN A 139 -5.94 -13.97 10.65
C GLN A 139 -6.80 -14.41 9.44
N PHE A 140 -7.67 -13.54 8.93
CA PHE A 140 -8.46 -13.82 7.73
C PHE A 140 -7.58 -14.11 6.51
N ASN A 141 -6.52 -13.32 6.30
CA ASN A 141 -5.58 -13.53 5.20
C ASN A 141 -4.86 -14.88 5.29
N HIS A 142 -4.62 -15.37 6.51
CA HIS A 142 -3.99 -16.66 6.76
C HIS A 142 -4.94 -17.85 6.59
N ASP A 143 -6.19 -17.72 7.05
CA ASP A 143 -7.18 -18.80 7.02
C ASP A 143 -7.88 -18.93 5.67
N HIS A 144 -8.12 -17.81 4.97
CA HIS A 144 -8.87 -17.79 3.73
C HIS A 144 -8.01 -18.23 2.55
N ARG A 145 -8.58 -19.11 1.71
CA ARG A 145 -7.94 -19.65 0.51
C ARG A 145 -8.66 -19.20 -0.74
N ILE A 146 -7.89 -18.93 -1.78
CA ILE A 146 -8.39 -18.51 -3.08
C ILE A 146 -7.84 -19.39 -4.18
N GLU A 147 -8.63 -19.57 -5.24
CA GLU A 147 -8.20 -20.23 -6.45
C GLU A 147 -7.50 -19.24 -7.39
N VAL A 148 -6.33 -19.62 -7.86
CA VAL A 148 -5.55 -18.84 -8.83
C VAL A 148 -5.10 -19.72 -9.99
N ASP A 149 -4.83 -19.10 -11.13
CA ASP A 149 -4.22 -19.80 -12.26
C ASP A 149 -2.80 -20.28 -11.89
N GLY A 150 -2.47 -21.53 -12.23
CA GLY A 150 -1.16 -22.12 -11.97
C GLY A 150 -0.04 -21.37 -12.69
N ARG A 151 -0.32 -20.83 -13.88
CA ARG A 151 0.63 -19.99 -14.64
C ARG A 151 1.02 -18.72 -13.89
N THR A 152 0.07 -18.13 -13.15
CA THR A 152 0.33 -16.95 -12.30
C THR A 152 1.36 -17.26 -11.21
N LEU A 153 1.36 -18.49 -10.68
CA LEU A 153 2.32 -18.94 -9.67
C LEU A 153 3.71 -19.16 -10.28
N GLU A 154 3.77 -19.74 -11.47
CA GLU A 154 5.02 -19.94 -12.21
C GLU A 154 5.69 -18.60 -12.56
N LEU A 155 4.92 -17.62 -13.00
CA LEU A 155 5.42 -16.27 -13.31
C LEU A 155 5.91 -15.50 -12.06
N ALA A 156 5.48 -15.90 -10.87
CA ALA A 156 5.87 -15.29 -9.60
C ALA A 156 6.96 -16.06 -8.83
N SER A 157 7.35 -17.22 -9.35
CA SER A 157 8.46 -18.04 -8.86
C SER A 157 9.78 -17.50 -9.40
#